data_AF-A0A975SQ02-F1
#
_entry.id   AF-A0A975SQ02-F1
#
_cell.length_a   1.000
_cell.length_b   1.000
_cell.length_c   1.000
_cell.angle_alpha   90.00
_cell.angle_beta   90.00
_cell.angle_gamma   90.00
#
_symmetry.space_group_name_H-M   'P 1'
#
loop_
_entity.id
_entity.type
_entity.pdbx_description
1 polymer ?
#
loop_
_entity_poly.entity_id
_entity_poly.type
_entity_poly.pdbx_seq_one_letter_code
_entity_poly.pdbx_strand_id
1 'polypeptide(L)'
;MALPKKERAMDQGKSQRRRRPVWLTWLLAAGLALLWGTAPAQALYKTVGPDGRVTYTDHPPGNAKAKPLSTGNPTLSYSPGATANPSSPSARSRIGAVTLYSAVWCGYCRQAKAYLGSHGIAYREVDVESPSGAADFARAGGGRGIPLLVAGGQQIRGYSPASYDALFGR
;
A
#
# COMPACT_ATOMS: atom_id res chain seq x y z
N MET A 1 6.30 -54.47 66.70
CA MET A 1 7.70 -54.50 67.18
C MET A 1 8.59 -54.41 65.94
N ALA A 2 9.59 -53.55 65.82
CA ALA A 2 10.60 -53.18 66.80
C ALA A 2 11.05 -51.71 66.64
N LEU A 3 11.26 -51.06 67.79
CA LEU A 3 12.49 -50.35 68.22
C LEU A 3 13.66 -50.23 67.20
N PRO A 4 14.69 -49.41 67.49
CA PRO A 4 14.72 -48.06 68.09
C PRO A 4 15.92 -47.18 67.59
N LYS A 5 16.11 -46.02 68.26
CA LYS A 5 17.41 -45.36 68.57
C LYS A 5 18.15 -44.75 67.36
N LYS A 6 18.97 -43.69 67.49
CA LYS A 6 19.74 -43.17 68.61
C LYS A 6 20.21 -41.75 68.25
N GLU A 7 20.04 -40.83 69.18
CA GLU A 7 21.02 -39.86 69.67
C GLU A 7 22.08 -39.28 68.70
N ARG A 8 22.09 -37.95 68.54
CA ARG A 8 23.26 -37.12 68.89
C ARG A 8 22.88 -35.64 68.96
N ALA A 9 23.57 -34.97 69.85
CA ALA A 9 23.21 -33.74 70.53
C ALA A 9 23.82 -32.48 69.90
N MET A 10 23.47 -31.33 70.51
CA MET A 10 24.05 -29.98 70.39
C MET A 10 23.66 -29.23 69.11
N ASP A 11 23.19 -27.98 69.13
CA ASP A 11 23.19 -26.94 70.16
C ASP A 11 21.97 -26.03 69.93
N GLN A 12 21.19 -25.77 70.99
CA GLN A 12 20.03 -24.88 70.94
C GLN A 12 20.48 -23.45 71.27
N GLY A 13 20.62 -22.62 70.24
CA GLY A 13 20.96 -21.21 70.36
C GLY A 13 19.94 -20.30 69.70
N LYS A 14 18.69 -20.39 70.15
CA LYS A 14 17.65 -19.35 70.20
C LYS A 14 17.89 -18.11 69.30
N SER A 15 16.99 -17.94 68.33
CA SER A 15 16.14 -16.75 68.19
C SER A 15 15.97 -16.26 66.76
N GLN A 16 14.78 -15.69 66.55
CA GLN A 16 14.49 -14.73 65.50
C GLN A 16 14.38 -15.33 64.10
N ARG A 17 13.22 -15.98 63.91
CA ARG A 17 12.30 -15.90 62.76
C ARG A 17 12.59 -14.73 61.78
N ARG A 18 13.68 -14.81 61.02
CA ARG A 18 13.93 -13.88 59.90
C ARG A 18 13.12 -14.37 58.71
N ARG A 19 11.93 -13.79 58.57
CA ARG A 19 11.08 -13.86 57.38
C ARG A 19 11.98 -13.68 56.15
N ARG A 20 12.15 -14.72 55.34
CA ARG A 20 12.93 -14.64 54.11
C ARG A 20 12.28 -13.57 53.24
N PRO A 21 13.03 -12.54 52.85
CA PRO A 21 12.44 -11.37 52.21
C PRO A 21 12.18 -11.69 50.73
N VAL A 22 10.95 -11.40 50.28
CA VAL A 22 10.35 -11.79 48.98
C VAL A 22 11.07 -11.16 47.76
N TRP A 23 12.12 -10.37 47.95
CA TRP A 23 12.94 -9.82 46.86
C TRP A 23 13.83 -10.86 46.16
N LEU A 24 14.11 -11.99 46.80
CA LEU A 24 14.88 -13.09 46.19
C LEU A 24 14.10 -13.84 45.09
N THR A 25 12.76 -13.78 45.08
CA THR A 25 11.93 -14.39 44.01
C THR A 25 11.72 -13.47 42.81
N TRP A 26 12.01 -12.17 42.92
CA TRP A 26 11.93 -11.24 41.78
C TRP A 26 13.14 -11.31 40.85
N LEU A 27 14.31 -11.74 41.34
CA LEU A 27 15.53 -11.83 40.53
C LEU A 27 15.54 -13.01 39.54
N LEU A 28 14.75 -14.06 39.79
CA LEU A 28 14.66 -15.21 38.87
C LEU A 28 13.69 -14.98 37.70
N ALA A 29 12.68 -14.11 37.85
CA ALA A 29 11.76 -13.77 36.75
C ALA A 29 12.36 -12.74 35.76
N ALA A 30 13.34 -11.94 36.18
CA ALA A 30 13.99 -10.95 35.32
C ALA A 30 14.97 -11.56 34.29
N GLY A 31 15.47 -12.78 34.51
CA GLY A 31 16.40 -13.46 33.58
C GLY A 31 15.75 -13.98 32.29
N LEU A 32 14.45 -14.30 32.31
CA LEU A 32 13.73 -14.86 31.17
C LEU A 32 13.04 -13.80 30.28
N ALA A 33 13.41 -12.52 30.43
CA ALA A 33 12.90 -11.42 29.60
C ALA A 33 13.92 -10.90 28.57
N LEU A 34 15.08 -11.56 28.43
CA LEU A 34 16.22 -11.11 27.62
C LEU A 34 16.31 -11.71 26.20
N LEU A 35 15.24 -12.35 25.70
CA LEU A 35 15.25 -13.02 24.38
C LEU A 35 14.20 -12.52 23.38
N TRP A 36 13.58 -11.36 23.60
CA TRP A 36 12.83 -10.67 22.54
C TRP A 36 13.64 -9.48 22.02
N GLY A 37 14.48 -9.76 21.02
CA GLY A 37 15.10 -8.72 20.21
C GLY A 37 14.03 -7.92 19.47
N THR A 38 13.98 -6.62 19.70
CA THR A 38 13.14 -5.70 18.95
C THR A 38 13.84 -5.36 17.63
N ALA A 39 13.38 -5.96 16.52
CA ALA A 39 13.75 -5.49 15.20
C ALA A 39 13.19 -4.07 14.99
N PRO A 40 13.99 -3.07 14.58
CA PRO A 40 13.44 -1.77 14.23
C PRO A 40 12.59 -1.91 12.97
N ALA A 41 11.35 -1.41 13.03
CA ALA A 41 10.44 -1.37 11.90
C ALA A 41 11.08 -0.60 10.73
N GLN A 42 11.13 -1.22 9.54
CA GLN A 42 11.55 -0.58 8.30
C GLN A 42 10.65 0.63 7.99
N ALA A 43 11.17 1.83 8.25
CA ALA A 43 10.57 3.07 7.81
C ALA A 43 11.21 3.46 6.48
N LEU A 44 10.44 3.33 5.40
CA LEU A 44 10.85 3.79 4.06
C LEU A 44 10.90 5.32 4.06
N TYR A 45 12.07 5.93 3.83
CA TYR A 45 12.22 7.38 3.78
C TYR A 45 12.04 7.90 2.35
N LYS A 46 11.16 8.88 2.18
CA LYS A 46 10.90 9.54 0.89
C LYS A 46 11.70 10.83 0.78
N THR A 47 12.61 10.93 -0.19
CA THR A 47 13.26 12.20 -0.57
C THR A 47 12.83 12.62 -1.98
N VAL A 48 12.61 13.93 -2.16
CA VAL A 48 12.21 14.53 -3.43
C VAL A 48 13.35 15.38 -3.96
N GLY A 49 13.85 15.07 -5.16
CA GLY A 49 14.91 15.82 -5.83
C GLY A 49 14.40 17.11 -6.49
N PRO A 50 15.29 18.04 -6.87
CA PRO A 50 14.95 19.28 -7.58
C PRO A 50 14.32 19.05 -8.96
N ASP A 51 14.55 17.88 -9.53
CA ASP A 51 13.97 17.36 -10.78
C ASP A 51 12.56 16.75 -10.58
N GLY A 52 12.02 16.80 -9.36
CA GLY A 52 10.71 16.26 -9.01
C GLY A 52 10.67 14.74 -8.83
N ARG A 53 11.81 14.04 -8.96
CA ARG A 53 11.86 12.58 -8.74
C ARG A 53 11.79 12.25 -7.26
N VAL A 54 11.01 11.22 -6.95
CA VAL A 54 10.82 10.70 -5.59
C VAL A 54 11.59 9.41 -5.44
N THR A 55 12.60 9.41 -4.58
CA THR A 55 13.39 8.21 -4.24
C THR A 55 13.00 7.75 -2.84
N TYR A 56 12.74 6.45 -2.71
CA TYR A 56 12.47 5.82 -1.43
C TYR A 56 13.68 5.00 -0.99
N THR A 57 14.23 5.30 0.17
CA THR A 57 15.46 4.68 0.68
C THR A 57 15.22 4.11 2.08
N ASP A 58 15.75 2.91 2.34
CA ASP A 58 15.75 2.25 3.66
C ASP A 58 16.94 2.67 4.56
N HIS A 59 17.79 3.59 4.11
CA HIS A 59 18.89 4.17 4.88
C HIS A 59 18.63 5.65 5.15
N PRO A 60 18.67 6.11 6.42
CA PRO A 60 18.42 7.51 6.75
C PRO A 60 19.54 8.41 6.21
N PRO A 61 19.24 9.48 5.43
CA PRO A 61 20.23 10.49 5.09
C PRO A 61 20.59 11.27 6.37
N GLY A 62 21.89 11.47 6.62
CA GLY A 62 22.43 11.97 7.89
C GLY A 62 22.03 13.39 8.33
N ASN A 63 21.04 14.01 7.69
CA ASN A 63 20.65 15.40 7.95
C ASN A 63 19.18 15.75 7.59
N ALA A 64 18.17 14.95 7.93
CA ALA A 64 16.80 15.48 7.96
C ALA A 64 15.84 14.67 8.85
N LYS A 65 15.06 15.38 9.69
CA LYS A 65 13.97 14.78 10.46
C LYS A 65 12.79 14.44 9.54
N ALA A 66 12.56 13.15 9.30
CA ALA A 66 11.39 12.67 8.55
C ALA A 66 10.39 11.97 9.47
N LYS A 67 9.09 12.23 9.26
CA LYS A 67 7.97 11.55 9.94
C LYS A 67 7.43 10.41 9.05
N PRO A 68 7.06 9.24 9.61
CA PRO A 68 6.60 8.09 8.83
C PRO A 68 5.16 8.27 8.33
N LEU A 69 4.91 7.85 7.10
CA LEU A 69 3.57 7.76 6.49
C LEU A 69 3.05 6.32 6.66
N SER A 70 1.80 6.18 7.11
CA SER A 70 1.17 4.91 7.46
C SER A 70 0.80 4.06 6.23
N THR A 71 1.07 2.77 6.33
CA THR A 71 0.88 1.69 5.35
C THR A 71 -0.60 1.45 5.01
N GLY A 72 -0.91 1.44 3.72
CA GLY A 72 -2.08 0.76 3.14
C GLY A 72 -1.62 -0.03 1.91
N ASN A 73 -1.49 -1.34 2.04
CA ASN A 73 -1.06 -2.25 0.98
C ASN A 73 -2.24 -2.52 0.02
N PRO A 74 -2.01 -2.56 -1.30
CA PRO A 74 -1.84 -3.88 -1.89
C PRO A 74 -0.54 -4.02 -2.69
N THR A 75 0.12 -5.16 -2.51
CA THR A 75 1.34 -5.60 -3.18
C THR A 75 1.16 -5.58 -4.70
N LEU A 76 1.66 -4.54 -5.34
CA LEU A 76 2.09 -4.57 -6.73
C LEU A 76 3.58 -4.93 -6.73
N SER A 77 3.92 -6.16 -7.07
CA SER A 77 5.30 -6.55 -7.35
C SER A 77 5.78 -5.82 -8.61
N TYR A 78 6.43 -4.67 -8.44
CA TYR A 78 7.13 -3.96 -9.50
C TYR A 78 8.58 -4.44 -9.55
N SER A 79 8.99 -5.07 -10.67
CA SER A 79 10.36 -5.52 -10.91
C SER A 79 11.16 -4.37 -11.57
N PRO A 80 12.20 -3.82 -10.91
CA PRO A 80 13.03 -2.77 -11.50
C PRO A 80 14.03 -3.43 -12.45
N GLY A 81 13.66 -3.51 -13.72
CA GLY A 81 14.46 -4.13 -14.77
C GLY A 81 13.73 -4.28 -16.10
N ALA A 82 12.40 -4.17 -16.10
CA ALA A 82 11.68 -3.89 -17.33
C ALA A 82 11.86 -2.40 -17.65
N THR A 83 12.90 -2.07 -18.41
CA THR A 83 12.80 -0.94 -19.33
C THR A 83 11.57 -1.25 -20.18
N ALA A 84 10.41 -0.72 -19.79
CA ALA A 84 9.18 -0.92 -20.53
C ALA A 84 9.39 -0.23 -21.87
N ASN A 85 9.90 -1.00 -22.82
CA ASN A 85 10.08 -0.55 -24.18
C ASN A 85 8.67 -0.23 -24.68
N PRO A 86 8.32 1.04 -24.97
CA PRO A 86 6.99 1.41 -25.44
C PRO A 86 6.63 0.73 -26.78
N SER A 87 7.62 0.07 -27.41
CA SER A 87 7.51 -0.79 -28.58
C SER A 87 7.13 -2.26 -28.30
N SER A 88 6.99 -2.70 -27.05
CA SER A 88 6.55 -4.08 -26.78
C SER A 88 5.07 -4.27 -27.12
N PRO A 89 4.71 -5.16 -28.08
CA PRO A 89 3.31 -5.39 -28.48
C PRO A 89 2.42 -5.86 -27.32
N SER A 90 3.02 -6.48 -26.29
CA SER A 90 2.33 -6.99 -25.12
C SER A 90 1.93 -5.92 -24.09
N ALA A 91 2.46 -4.70 -24.19
CA ALA A 91 1.94 -3.55 -23.44
C ALA A 91 0.78 -2.87 -24.20
N ARG A 92 0.93 -2.74 -25.53
CA ARG A 92 -0.05 -2.11 -26.41
C ARG A 92 -1.34 -2.95 -26.59
N SER A 93 -1.22 -4.26 -26.47
CA SER A 93 -2.34 -5.21 -26.62
C SER A 93 -3.10 -5.50 -25.31
N ARG A 94 -2.79 -4.82 -24.20
CA ARG A 94 -3.42 -5.08 -22.89
C ARG A 94 -4.46 -4.05 -22.46
N ILE A 95 -4.78 -3.09 -23.32
CA ILE A 95 -5.85 -2.15 -23.01
C ILE A 95 -7.15 -2.92 -23.19
N GLY A 96 -7.70 -3.36 -22.05
CA GLY A 96 -8.95 -4.11 -21.97
C GLY A 96 -10.14 -3.25 -22.42
N ALA A 97 -11.34 -3.67 -22.04
CA ALA A 97 -12.58 -2.99 -22.41
C ALA A 97 -12.50 -1.47 -22.22
N VAL A 98 -12.83 -0.72 -23.27
CA VAL A 98 -12.87 0.74 -23.29
C VAL A 98 -14.32 1.19 -23.13
N THR A 99 -14.58 2.08 -22.19
CA THR A 99 -15.89 2.70 -21.97
C THR A 99 -15.73 4.22 -22.02
N LEU A 100 -16.56 4.88 -22.81
CA LEU A 100 -16.62 6.34 -22.91
C LEU A 100 -17.95 6.83 -22.35
N TYR A 101 -17.90 7.57 -21.25
CA TYR A 101 -19.04 8.29 -20.71
C TYR A 101 -19.13 9.66 -21.40
N SER A 102 -20.29 9.95 -22.00
CA SER A 102 -20.51 11.13 -22.84
C SER A 102 -21.94 11.63 -22.77
N ALA A 103 -22.21 12.77 -23.41
CA ALA A 103 -23.54 13.32 -23.65
C ALA A 103 -23.61 13.89 -25.07
N VAL A 104 -24.82 14.02 -25.63
CA VAL A 104 -25.02 14.46 -27.03
C VAL A 104 -24.56 15.91 -27.24
N TRP A 105 -24.85 16.79 -26.28
CA TRP A 105 -24.51 18.21 -26.35
C TRP A 105 -23.02 18.51 -26.14
N CYS A 106 -22.23 17.52 -25.72
CA CYS A 106 -20.84 17.72 -25.32
C CYS A 106 -19.87 17.74 -26.51
N GLY A 107 -19.29 18.90 -26.81
CA GLY A 107 -18.31 19.08 -27.89
C GLY A 107 -17.02 18.27 -27.71
N TYR A 108 -16.44 18.26 -26.50
CA TYR A 108 -15.23 17.47 -26.21
C TYR A 108 -15.48 15.95 -26.30
N CYS A 109 -16.69 15.51 -25.99
CA CYS A 109 -17.07 14.11 -26.15
C CYS A 109 -17.08 13.71 -27.62
N ARG A 110 -17.52 14.61 -28.51
CA ARG A 110 -17.44 14.39 -29.97
C ARG A 110 -15.99 14.27 -30.43
N GLN A 111 -15.08 15.07 -29.88
CA GLN A 111 -13.65 14.97 -30.19
C GLN A 111 -13.04 13.64 -29.70
N ALA A 112 -13.38 13.21 -28.48
CA ALA A 112 -12.98 11.91 -27.96
C ALA A 112 -13.47 10.76 -28.86
N LYS A 113 -14.74 10.78 -29.27
CA LYS A 113 -15.30 9.79 -30.21
C LYS A 113 -14.61 9.80 -31.56
N ALA A 114 -14.33 10.99 -32.10
CA ALA A 114 -13.60 11.12 -33.36
C ALA A 114 -12.20 10.50 -33.28
N TYR A 115 -11.46 10.75 -32.18
CA TYR A 115 -10.16 10.11 -31.95
C TYR A 115 -10.29 8.58 -31.88
N LEU A 116 -11.20 8.05 -31.06
CA LEU A 116 -11.37 6.60 -30.93
C LEU A 116 -11.75 5.97 -32.28
N GLY A 117 -12.62 6.63 -33.05
CA GLY A 117 -13.04 6.20 -34.38
C GLY A 117 -11.91 6.22 -35.41
N SER A 118 -11.17 7.33 -35.53
CA SER A 118 -10.06 7.43 -36.51
C SER A 118 -8.91 6.50 -36.16
N HIS A 119 -8.77 6.13 -34.88
CA HIS A 119 -7.79 5.17 -34.42
C HIS A 119 -8.31 3.72 -34.42
N GLY A 120 -9.58 3.45 -34.78
CA GLY A 120 -10.12 2.09 -34.80
C GLY A 120 -10.17 1.42 -33.42
N ILE A 121 -10.32 2.20 -32.36
CA ILE A 121 -10.41 1.73 -30.98
C ILE A 121 -11.87 1.41 -30.69
N ALA A 122 -12.20 0.14 -30.45
CA ALA A 122 -13.55 -0.27 -30.06
C ALA A 122 -13.86 0.19 -28.62
N TYR A 123 -15.04 0.77 -28.42
CA TYR A 123 -15.48 1.24 -27.10
C TYR A 123 -16.99 1.08 -26.91
N ARG A 124 -17.42 0.96 -25.65
CA ARG A 124 -18.81 1.11 -25.24
C ARG A 124 -19.09 2.57 -24.93
N GLU A 125 -20.06 3.17 -25.60
CA GLU A 125 -20.56 4.51 -25.25
C GLU A 125 -21.61 4.40 -24.13
N VAL A 126 -21.51 5.28 -23.14
CA VAL A 126 -22.51 5.43 -22.08
C VAL A 126 -22.99 6.87 -22.09
N ASP A 127 -24.27 7.06 -22.33
CA ASP A 127 -24.92 8.36 -22.22
C ASP A 127 -25.21 8.69 -20.76
N VAL A 128 -24.54 9.70 -20.23
CA VAL A 128 -24.68 10.13 -18.84
C VAL A 128 -26.01 10.84 -18.56
N GLU A 129 -26.78 11.20 -19.59
CA GLU A 129 -28.10 11.81 -19.45
C GLU A 129 -29.20 10.77 -19.21
N SER A 130 -28.94 9.51 -19.55
CA SER A 130 -29.84 8.40 -19.22
C SER A 130 -29.79 8.07 -17.72
N PRO A 131 -30.90 7.67 -17.07
CA PRO A 131 -30.90 7.30 -15.66
C PRO A 131 -29.89 6.18 -15.32
N SER A 132 -29.80 5.16 -16.18
CA SER A 132 -28.84 4.07 -16.04
C SER A 132 -27.40 4.52 -16.26
N GLY A 133 -27.17 5.40 -17.23
CA GLY A 133 -25.84 5.90 -17.55
C GLY A 133 -25.31 6.90 -16.52
N ALA A 134 -26.17 7.73 -15.93
CA ALA A 134 -25.82 8.58 -14.79
C ALA A 134 -25.34 7.75 -13.59
N ALA A 135 -26.04 6.65 -13.29
CA ALA A 135 -25.65 5.74 -12.21
C ALA A 135 -24.36 4.96 -12.53
N ASP A 136 -24.16 4.55 -13.78
CA ASP A 136 -22.91 3.93 -14.25
C ASP A 136 -21.74 4.93 -14.17
N PHE A 137 -21.94 6.16 -14.65
CA PHE A 137 -20.96 7.23 -14.59
C PHE A 137 -20.53 7.56 -13.16
N ALA A 138 -21.48 7.65 -12.23
CA ALA A 138 -21.17 7.85 -10.81
C ALA A 138 -20.30 6.72 -10.24
N ARG A 139 -20.66 5.46 -10.53
CA ARG A 139 -19.88 4.28 -10.10
C ARG A 139 -18.48 4.24 -10.72
N ALA A 140 -18.34 4.72 -11.95
CA ALA A 140 -17.06 4.84 -12.64
C ALA A 140 -16.16 5.98 -12.11
N GLY A 141 -16.58 6.71 -11.07
CA GLY A 141 -15.82 7.84 -10.53
C GLY A 141 -16.04 9.14 -11.30
N GLY A 142 -17.20 9.27 -11.95
CA GLY A 142 -17.68 10.49 -12.59
C GLY A 142 -17.91 11.67 -11.64
N GLY A 143 -18.77 12.61 -12.04
CA GLY A 143 -19.12 13.79 -11.23
C GLY A 143 -18.17 14.99 -11.35
N ARG A 144 -17.13 14.89 -12.18
CA ARG A 144 -16.19 16.01 -12.46
C ARG A 144 -16.25 16.49 -13.92
N GLY A 145 -17.35 16.20 -14.59
CA GLY A 145 -17.56 16.49 -16.01
C GLY A 145 -17.26 15.32 -16.94
N ILE A 146 -17.60 15.53 -18.21
CA ILE A 146 -17.45 14.59 -19.33
C ILE A 146 -16.59 15.24 -20.43
N PRO A 147 -15.93 14.45 -21.29
CA PRO A 147 -15.93 12.99 -21.32
C PRO A 147 -15.14 12.35 -20.17
N LEU A 148 -15.51 11.12 -19.78
CA LEU A 148 -14.70 10.25 -18.94
C LEU A 148 -14.44 8.96 -19.73
N LEU A 149 -13.17 8.65 -19.95
CA LEU A 149 -12.75 7.42 -20.60
C LEU A 149 -12.22 6.46 -19.55
N VAL A 150 -12.69 5.22 -19.56
CA VAL A 150 -12.19 4.14 -18.72
C VAL A 150 -11.69 3.02 -19.62
N ALA A 151 -10.41 2.65 -19.50
CA ALA A 151 -9.80 1.64 -20.35
C ALA A 151 -8.76 0.84 -19.55
N GLY A 152 -8.90 -0.49 -19.48
CA GLY A 152 -7.92 -1.36 -18.81
C GLY A 152 -7.62 -0.99 -17.34
N GLY A 153 -8.60 -0.41 -16.63
CA GLY A 153 -8.43 0.06 -15.24
C GLY A 153 -7.86 1.48 -15.10
N GLN A 154 -7.46 2.13 -16.20
CA GLN A 154 -7.06 3.53 -16.23
C GLN A 154 -8.26 4.43 -16.54
N GLN A 155 -8.23 5.66 -16.03
CA GLN A 155 -9.25 6.67 -16.30
C GLN A 155 -8.63 7.97 -16.82
N ILE A 156 -9.23 8.53 -17.87
CA ILE A 156 -8.90 9.86 -18.38
C ILE A 156 -10.14 10.74 -18.27
N ARG A 157 -9.96 11.89 -17.61
CA ARG A 157 -10.99 12.93 -17.50
C ARG A 157 -10.78 13.98 -18.59
N GLY A 158 -11.86 14.37 -19.24
CA GLY A 158 -11.81 15.28 -20.38
C GLY A 158 -11.20 14.63 -21.62
N TYR A 159 -11.00 15.46 -22.64
CA TYR A 159 -10.33 15.06 -23.87
C TYR A 159 -9.06 15.90 -24.05
N SER A 160 -7.94 15.21 -24.29
CA SER A 160 -6.76 15.80 -24.92
C SER A 160 -6.10 14.72 -25.79
N PRO A 161 -5.57 15.08 -26.96
CA PRO A 161 -4.86 14.12 -27.82
C PRO A 161 -3.72 13.42 -27.08
N ALA A 162 -2.86 14.20 -26.40
CA ALA A 162 -1.71 13.67 -25.68
C ALA A 162 -2.06 12.63 -24.60
N SER A 163 -3.16 12.81 -23.86
CA SER A 163 -3.59 11.82 -22.86
C SER A 163 -4.09 10.53 -23.51
N TYR A 164 -4.78 10.63 -24.65
CA TYR A 164 -5.28 9.47 -25.38
C TYR A 164 -4.13 8.73 -26.09
N ASP A 165 -3.18 9.46 -26.68
CA ASP A 165 -1.96 8.91 -27.29
C ASP A 165 -1.12 8.15 -26.25
N ALA A 166 -0.91 8.74 -25.08
CA ALA A 166 -0.19 8.10 -23.98
C ALA A 166 -0.89 6.81 -23.49
N LEU A 167 -2.23 6.80 -23.48
CA LEU A 167 -3.00 5.62 -23.10
C LEU A 167 -2.90 4.52 -24.16
N PHE A 168 -3.14 4.84 -25.43
CA PHE A 168 -3.25 3.86 -26.51
C PHE A 168 -1.93 3.57 -27.26
N GLY A 169 -0.85 4.27 -26.93
CA GLY A 169 0.46 4.14 -27.56
C GLY A 169 0.45 4.52 -29.05
N ARG A 170 -0.18 5.66 -29.37
CA ARG A 170 -0.34 6.21 -30.72
C ARG A 170 0.50 7.46 -30.91
#